data_AF-A0AAE3WG80-F1
#
_entry.id   AF-A0AAE3WG80-F1
#
_cell.length_a   1.000
_cell.length_b   1.000
_cell.length_c   1.000
_cell.angle_alpha   90.00
_cell.angle_beta   90.00
_cell.angle_gamma   90.00
#
_symmetry.space_group_name_H-M   'P 1'
#
loop_
_entity.id
_entity.type
_entity.pdbx_description
1 polymer ?
#
loop_
_entity_poly.entity_id
_entity_poly.type
_entity_poly.pdbx_seq_one_letter_code
_entity_poly.pdbx_strand_id
1 'polypeptide(L)'
;MKKKANLPMPRADADYEVGYGKPPENTRFKAGKSGNPKGRPRGAKNKRPKLNEERLKGIILDEAYRDITVRDGNRNVTVPMAQAIVRAMAVNAAKGQHRSQRLFAELLSATESQNRQLSDEWVQTAIAYKVEWDKELQRRKDHGITHLPDPLPHPDQVRIDFKTGEARIQGPMCKEDVAELEKWQDQRAMWQEELDEINKDLETERDEGIRELLLDEKAHAKKMLALLDRLLEAIGY
;
A
#
# COMPACT_ATOMS: atom_id res chain seq x y z
N MET A 1 65.31 -37.00 37.24
CA MET A 1 64.37 -38.09 37.61
C MET A 1 62.98 -37.75 37.07
N LYS A 2 62.49 -38.46 36.04
CA LYS A 2 61.12 -38.27 35.51
C LYS A 2 60.20 -39.33 36.13
N LYS A 3 59.18 -38.89 36.88
CA LYS A 3 58.11 -39.73 37.44
C LYS A 3 57.38 -40.44 36.29
N LYS A 4 57.39 -41.77 36.27
CA LYS A 4 56.54 -42.56 35.37
C LYS A 4 55.08 -42.32 35.74
N ALA A 5 54.23 -42.02 34.76
CA ALA A 5 52.80 -41.90 34.98
C ALA A 5 52.25 -43.25 35.43
N ASN A 6 51.63 -43.29 36.62
CA ASN A 6 50.88 -44.45 37.10
C ASN A 6 49.61 -44.60 36.26
N LEU A 7 49.70 -45.36 35.17
CA LEU A 7 48.52 -45.85 34.48
C LEU A 7 47.96 -47.03 35.29
N PRO A 8 46.63 -47.14 35.46
CA PRO A 8 46.03 -48.26 36.15
C PRO A 8 46.38 -49.57 35.43
N MET A 9 46.94 -50.54 36.16
CA MET A 9 47.25 -51.87 35.61
C MET A 9 45.96 -52.56 35.11
N PRO A 10 46.00 -53.30 34.00
CA PRO A 10 44.85 -54.07 33.54
C PRO A 10 44.49 -55.12 34.58
N ARG A 11 43.18 -55.32 34.83
CA ARG A 11 42.70 -56.47 35.62
C ARG A 11 42.99 -57.74 34.82
N ALA A 12 43.53 -58.76 35.48
CA ALA A 12 44.05 -59.99 34.86
C ALA A 12 42.99 -60.85 34.14
N ASP A 13 41.69 -60.54 34.30
CA ASP A 13 40.58 -61.29 33.71
C ASP A 13 39.79 -60.51 32.63
N ALA A 14 40.38 -59.46 32.06
CA ALA A 14 39.77 -58.71 30.97
C ALA A 14 40.48 -59.01 29.65
N ASP A 15 39.75 -59.53 28.66
CA ASP A 15 40.21 -59.83 27.28
C ASP A 15 40.75 -58.60 26.50
N TYR A 16 40.79 -57.41 27.13
CA TYR A 16 41.18 -56.15 26.51
C TYR A 16 42.16 -55.34 27.37
N GLU A 17 43.38 -55.11 26.87
CA GLU A 17 44.40 -54.29 27.52
C GLU A 17 44.10 -52.78 27.37
N VAL A 18 43.84 -52.12 28.50
CA VAL A 18 43.61 -50.67 28.58
C VAL A 18 44.94 -49.93 28.74
N GLY A 19 45.17 -48.87 27.96
CA GLY A 19 46.43 -48.11 27.95
C GLY A 19 46.34 -46.78 27.21
N TYR A 20 47.48 -46.11 27.00
CA TYR A 20 47.51 -44.84 26.26
C TYR A 20 46.98 -45.04 24.83
N GLY A 21 45.95 -44.28 24.44
CA GLY A 21 45.27 -44.45 23.15
C GLY A 21 44.32 -45.65 23.06
N LYS A 22 44.19 -46.47 24.12
CA LYS A 22 43.31 -47.65 24.21
C LYS A 22 42.31 -47.48 25.37
N PRO A 23 41.22 -46.72 25.20
CA PRO A 23 40.23 -46.52 26.26
C PRO A 23 39.46 -47.82 26.55
N PRO A 24 38.94 -48.04 27.78
CA PRO A 24 38.12 -49.20 28.13
C PRO A 24 36.94 -49.38 27.17
N GLU A 25 36.58 -50.62 26.84
CA GLU A 25 35.50 -50.90 25.87
C GLU A 25 34.15 -50.33 26.30
N ASN A 26 33.83 -50.44 27.59
CA ASN A 26 32.55 -49.98 28.14
C ASN A 26 32.33 -48.47 28.07
N THR A 27 33.39 -47.67 27.85
CA THR A 27 33.30 -46.20 27.77
C THR A 27 33.46 -45.67 26.34
N ARG A 28 33.67 -46.55 25.35
CA ARG A 28 33.75 -46.15 23.95
C ARG A 28 32.36 -45.78 23.42
N PHE A 29 32.31 -44.70 22.64
CA PHE A 29 31.11 -44.41 21.85
C PHE A 29 30.93 -45.47 20.77
N LYS A 30 29.68 -45.95 20.61
CA LYS A 30 29.33 -46.87 19.53
C LYS A 30 29.46 -46.16 18.18
N ALA A 31 30.13 -46.80 17.22
CA ALA A 31 30.22 -46.28 15.86
C ALA A 31 28.81 -45.98 15.31
N GLY A 32 28.62 -44.79 14.75
CA GLY A 32 27.32 -44.32 14.23
C GLY A 32 26.39 -43.67 15.25
N LYS A 33 26.67 -43.74 16.57
CA LYS A 33 25.84 -43.10 17.61
C LYS A 33 26.62 -41.97 18.29
N SER A 34 26.12 -40.74 18.17
CA SER A 34 26.66 -39.59 18.89
C SER A 34 26.54 -39.80 20.41
N GLY A 35 27.59 -39.46 21.16
CA GLY A 35 27.57 -39.44 22.62
C GLY A 35 26.61 -38.40 23.21
N ASN A 36 26.21 -37.40 22.43
CA ASN A 36 25.17 -36.43 22.79
C ASN A 36 24.04 -36.48 21.73
N PRO A 37 22.99 -37.29 21.95
CA PRO A 37 21.84 -37.38 21.03
C PRO A 37 21.03 -36.08 20.93
N LYS A 38 21.06 -35.23 21.96
CA LYS A 38 20.43 -33.90 21.96
C LYS A 38 21.34 -32.82 21.37
N GLY A 39 22.56 -33.18 20.98
CA GLY A 39 23.48 -32.29 20.29
C GLY A 39 22.97 -31.90 18.91
N ARG A 40 23.67 -30.98 18.27
CA ARG A 40 23.31 -30.53 16.92
C ARG A 40 23.33 -31.72 15.94
N PRO A 41 22.24 -32.01 15.21
CA PRO A 41 22.21 -33.14 14.30
C PRO A 41 23.24 -32.98 13.18
N ARG A 42 23.90 -34.10 12.85
CA ARG A 42 24.91 -34.17 11.80
C ARG A 42 24.27 -33.81 10.45
N GLY A 43 24.70 -32.72 9.83
CA GLY A 43 24.17 -32.24 8.54
C GLY A 43 23.15 -31.09 8.62
N ALA A 44 22.84 -30.55 9.81
CA ALA A 44 21.97 -29.38 9.95
C ALA A 44 22.61 -28.10 9.37
N LYS A 45 22.32 -27.82 8.09
CA LYS A 45 22.65 -26.54 7.43
C LYS A 45 21.81 -25.42 8.04
N ASN A 46 22.39 -24.23 8.24
CA ASN A 46 21.61 -23.02 8.50
C ASN A 46 20.70 -22.84 7.27
N LYS A 47 19.40 -23.15 7.40
CA LYS A 47 18.45 -23.03 6.29
C LYS A 47 18.45 -21.57 5.86
N ARG A 48 18.95 -21.30 4.65
CA ARG A 48 18.75 -19.99 4.03
C ARG A 48 17.25 -19.76 3.92
N PRO A 49 16.75 -18.53 4.14
CA PRO A 49 15.35 -18.23 3.90
C PRO A 49 15.00 -18.64 2.46
N LYS A 50 13.73 -18.99 2.24
CA LYS A 50 13.25 -19.23 0.87
C LYS A 50 13.51 -17.99 0.03
N LEU A 51 13.59 -18.13 -1.30
CA LEU A 51 13.81 -17.00 -2.21
C LEU A 51 12.83 -15.84 -1.98
N ASN A 52 11.63 -16.15 -1.48
CA ASN A 52 10.54 -15.20 -1.25
C ASN A 52 10.41 -14.76 0.23
N GLU A 53 11.27 -15.25 1.12
CA GLU A 53 11.27 -14.89 2.54
C GLU A 53 12.26 -13.74 2.78
N GLU A 54 11.84 -12.52 2.47
CA GLU A 54 12.61 -11.30 2.76
C GLU A 54 12.54 -10.92 4.24
N ARG A 55 13.01 -11.81 5.13
CA ARG A 55 12.92 -11.63 6.59
C ARG A 55 13.52 -10.30 7.05
N LEU A 56 14.58 -9.83 6.39
CA LEU A 56 15.21 -8.55 6.70
C LEU A 56 14.33 -7.36 6.28
N LYS A 57 13.64 -7.44 5.14
CA LYS A 57 12.73 -6.39 4.70
C LYS A 57 11.57 -6.23 5.68
N GLY A 58 10.98 -7.33 6.14
CA GLY A 58 9.93 -7.31 7.16
C GLY A 58 10.39 -6.57 8.43
N ILE A 59 11.54 -6.97 8.98
CA ILE A 59 12.11 -6.32 10.18
C ILE A 59 12.42 -4.84 9.93
N ILE A 60 12.96 -4.48 8.75
CA ILE A 60 13.25 -3.08 8.39
C ILE A 60 11.95 -2.27 8.33
N LEU A 61 10.90 -2.80 7.71
CA LEU A 61 9.61 -2.11 7.61
C LEU A 61 8.97 -1.97 8.99
N ASP A 62 8.97 -3.03 9.80
CA ASP A 62 8.42 -3.00 11.15
C ASP A 62 9.12 -1.94 12.02
N GLU A 63 10.46 -1.86 11.96
CA GLU A 63 11.22 -0.86 12.70
C GLU A 63 11.05 0.55 12.13
N ALA A 64 10.96 0.69 10.80
CA ALA A 64 10.76 1.97 10.13
C ALA A 64 9.40 2.61 10.50
N TYR A 65 8.36 1.79 10.64
CA TYR A 65 6.99 2.22 10.97
C TYR A 65 6.67 2.16 12.47
N ARG A 66 7.62 1.74 13.31
CA ARG A 66 7.48 1.82 14.76
C ARG A 66 7.49 3.28 15.22
N ASP A 67 6.52 3.64 16.06
CA ASP A 67 6.44 4.96 16.67
C ASP A 67 7.52 5.19 17.74
N ILE A 68 8.12 6.38 17.69
CA ILE A 68 9.05 6.88 18.71
C ILE A 68 8.70 8.32 19.09
N THR A 69 9.03 8.68 20.34
CA THR A 69 8.87 10.05 20.82
C THR A 69 10.13 10.84 20.54
N VAL A 70 10.02 11.91 19.74
CA VAL A 70 11.13 12.79 19.39
C VAL A 70 10.83 14.22 19.83
N ARG A 71 11.87 14.94 20.27
CA ARG A 71 11.75 16.36 20.63
C ARG A 71 11.89 17.21 19.36
N ASP A 72 10.83 17.92 18.99
CA ASP A 72 10.78 18.86 17.89
C ASP A 72 10.71 20.29 18.46
N GLY A 73 11.88 20.90 18.61
CA GLY A 73 12.05 22.19 19.29
C GLY A 73 11.58 22.14 20.76
N ASN A 74 10.44 22.80 21.02
CA ASN A 74 9.84 22.91 22.36
C ASN A 74 8.71 21.90 22.62
N ARG A 75 8.36 21.03 21.68
CA ARG A 75 7.29 20.04 21.84
C ARG A 75 7.84 18.63 21.63
N ASN A 76 7.26 17.65 22.31
CA ASN A 76 7.51 16.24 22.04
C ASN A 76 6.43 15.73 21.09
N VAL A 77 6.83 15.08 20.00
CA VAL A 77 5.91 14.54 19.00
C VAL A 77 6.21 13.04 18.84
N THR A 78 5.16 12.23 18.83
CA THR A 78 5.25 10.80 18.51
C THR A 78 5.09 10.64 17.01
N VAL A 79 6.10 10.09 16.34
CA VAL A 79 6.09 9.84 14.89
C VAL A 79 6.81 8.52 14.59
N PRO A 80 6.55 7.89 13.43
CA PRO A 80 7.31 6.73 12.98
C PRO A 80 8.81 7.02 12.88
N MET A 81 9.64 6.03 13.21
CA MET A 81 11.11 6.11 13.17
C MET A 81 11.63 6.64 11.84
N ALA A 82 11.13 6.13 10.71
CA ALA A 82 11.54 6.58 9.39
C ALA A 82 11.25 8.07 9.17
N GLN A 83 10.08 8.55 9.59
CA GLN A 83 9.72 9.96 9.48
C GLN A 83 10.61 10.83 10.36
N ALA A 84 10.92 10.40 11.58
CA ALA A 84 11.85 11.09 12.48
C ALA A 84 13.25 11.23 11.88
N ILE A 85 13.79 10.15 11.29
CA ILE A 85 15.12 10.14 10.66
C ILE A 85 15.16 11.12 9.48
N VAL A 86 14.14 11.11 8.61
CA VAL A 86 14.06 12.02 7.46
C VAL A 86 13.98 13.48 7.92
N ARG A 87 13.17 13.79 8.96
CA ARG A 87 13.09 15.15 9.53
C ARG A 87 14.43 15.61 10.09
N ALA A 88 15.08 14.78 10.91
CA ALA A 88 16.37 15.12 11.51
C ALA A 88 17.45 15.33 10.43
N MET A 89 17.47 14.47 9.41
CA MET A 89 18.35 14.61 8.25
C MET A 89 18.10 15.93 7.49
N ALA A 90 16.85 16.30 7.25
CA ALA A 90 16.50 17.56 6.59
C ALA A 90 16.95 18.77 7.42
N VAL A 91 16.73 18.77 8.74
CA VAL A 91 17.20 19.82 9.65
C VAL A 91 18.73 19.94 9.62
N ASN A 92 19.45 18.82 9.65
CA ASN A 92 20.91 18.81 9.58
C ASN A 92 21.44 19.27 8.22
N ALA A 93 20.77 18.90 7.13
CA ALA A 93 21.07 19.40 5.79
C ALA A 93 20.90 20.92 5.70
N ALA A 94 19.80 21.45 6.24
CA ALA A 94 19.52 22.89 6.32
C ALA A 94 20.55 23.65 7.18
N LYS A 95 21.09 23.02 8.22
CA LYS A 95 22.19 23.56 9.05
C LYS A 95 23.57 23.51 8.37
N GLY A 96 23.68 23.00 7.15
CA GLY A 96 24.94 22.99 6.40
C GLY A 96 25.76 21.71 6.51
N GLN A 97 25.24 20.63 7.11
CA GLN A 97 25.98 19.37 7.21
C GLN A 97 26.05 18.68 5.84
N HIS A 98 27.21 18.74 5.17
CA HIS A 98 27.38 18.28 3.79
C HIS A 98 26.95 16.82 3.54
N ARG A 99 27.21 15.90 4.48
CA ARG A 99 26.78 14.51 4.34
C ARG A 99 25.25 14.38 4.31
N SER A 100 24.57 15.15 5.16
CA SER A 100 23.10 15.18 5.21
C SER A 100 22.51 15.87 3.98
N GLN A 101 23.15 16.94 3.49
CA GLN A 101 22.75 17.60 2.23
C GLN A 101 22.81 16.63 1.04
N ARG A 102 23.91 15.89 0.92
CA ARG A 102 24.07 14.89 -0.14
C ARG A 102 23.02 13.78 -0.03
N LEU A 103 22.85 13.19 1.15
CA LEU A 103 21.88 12.10 1.35
C LEU A 103 20.44 12.57 1.10
N PHE A 104 20.11 13.78 1.53
CA PHE A 104 18.79 14.38 1.27
C PHE A 104 18.56 14.64 -0.22
N ALA A 105 19.54 15.19 -0.93
CA ALA A 105 19.44 15.41 -2.37
C ALA A 105 19.33 14.09 -3.16
N GLU A 106 20.07 13.05 -2.76
CA GLU A 106 19.98 11.71 -3.37
C GLU A 106 18.59 11.10 -3.16
N LEU A 107 18.03 11.18 -1.95
CA LEU A 107 16.67 10.71 -1.67
C LEU A 107 15.62 11.49 -2.45
N LEU A 108 15.72 12.84 -2.49
CA LEU A 108 14.81 13.68 -3.25
C LEU A 108 14.82 13.34 -4.73
N SER A 109 16.01 13.26 -5.34
CA SER A 109 16.19 12.91 -6.75
C SER A 109 15.65 11.51 -7.07
N ALA A 110 15.91 10.53 -6.20
CA ALA A 110 15.38 9.18 -6.36
C ALA A 110 13.85 9.16 -6.29
N THR A 111 13.24 9.87 -5.33
CA THR A 111 11.77 9.97 -5.20
C THR A 111 11.14 10.72 -6.37
N GLU A 112 11.71 11.84 -6.80
CA GLU A 112 11.23 12.60 -7.97
C GLU A 112 11.34 11.78 -9.25
N SER A 113 12.45 11.07 -9.46
CA SER A 113 12.63 10.20 -10.62
C SER A 113 11.64 9.04 -10.61
N GLN A 114 11.40 8.42 -9.45
CA GLN A 114 10.44 7.32 -9.32
C GLN A 114 9.00 7.82 -9.55
N ASN A 115 8.64 8.97 -8.99
CA ASN A 115 7.33 9.58 -9.22
C ASN A 115 7.13 9.96 -10.70
N ARG A 116 8.17 10.50 -11.34
CA ARG A 116 8.14 10.81 -12.78
C ARG A 116 7.97 9.55 -13.61
N GLN A 117 8.70 8.47 -13.33
CA GLN A 117 8.54 7.19 -14.02
C GLN A 117 7.13 6.62 -13.89
N LEU A 118 6.56 6.63 -12.68
CA LEU A 118 5.18 6.20 -12.47
C LEU A 118 4.19 7.09 -13.21
N SER A 119 4.41 8.40 -13.22
CA SER A 119 3.59 9.34 -13.98
C SER A 119 3.67 9.09 -15.49
N ASP A 120 4.88 8.89 -16.01
CA ASP A 120 5.13 8.63 -17.43
C ASP A 120 4.49 7.30 -17.88
N GLU A 121 4.65 6.24 -17.07
CA GLU A 121 4.02 4.93 -17.31
C GLU A 121 2.49 5.02 -17.30
N TRP A 122 1.94 5.78 -16.34
CA TRP A 122 0.51 6.04 -16.27
C TRP A 122 -0.01 6.79 -17.49
N VAL A 123 0.66 7.88 -17.88
CA VAL A 123 0.30 8.65 -19.08
C VAL A 123 0.38 7.79 -20.33
N GLN A 124 1.45 7.00 -20.49
CA GLN A 124 1.60 6.12 -21.65
C GLN A 124 0.46 5.10 -21.72
N THR A 125 0.10 4.50 -20.59
CA THR A 125 -1.02 3.54 -20.50
C THR A 125 -2.35 4.22 -20.84
N ALA A 126 -2.59 5.43 -20.34
CA ALA A 126 -3.80 6.19 -20.59
C ALA A 126 -3.92 6.63 -22.07
N ILE A 127 -2.82 7.05 -22.70
CA ILE A 127 -2.76 7.35 -24.14
C ILE A 127 -3.09 6.09 -24.95
N ALA A 128 -2.45 4.96 -24.64
CA ALA A 128 -2.67 3.71 -25.36
C ALA A 128 -4.14 3.28 -25.26
N TYR A 129 -4.69 3.28 -24.05
CA TYR A 129 -6.10 2.98 -23.79
C TYR A 129 -7.05 3.86 -24.62
N LYS A 130 -6.83 5.18 -24.59
CA LYS A 130 -7.66 6.14 -25.32
C LYS A 130 -7.62 5.89 -26.83
N VAL A 131 -6.42 5.73 -27.40
CA VAL A 131 -6.24 5.50 -28.84
C VAL A 131 -6.84 4.16 -29.28
N GLU A 132 -6.69 3.10 -28.48
CA GLU A 132 -7.24 1.78 -28.80
C GLU A 132 -8.77 1.79 -28.78
N TRP A 133 -9.38 2.39 -27.76
CA TRP A 133 -10.83 2.47 -27.66
C TRP A 133 -11.44 3.43 -28.68
N ASP A 134 -10.82 4.57 -28.97
CA ASP A 134 -11.31 5.50 -30.01
C ASP A 134 -11.36 4.79 -31.37
N LYS A 135 -10.35 3.98 -31.70
CA LYS A 135 -10.34 3.16 -32.92
C LYS A 135 -11.44 2.11 -32.93
N GLU A 136 -11.64 1.40 -31.82
CA GLU A 136 -12.67 0.37 -31.73
C GLU A 136 -14.09 0.97 -31.77
N LEU A 137 -14.33 2.09 -31.09
CA LEU A 137 -15.61 2.81 -31.13
C LEU A 137 -15.89 3.36 -32.53
N GLN A 138 -14.88 3.90 -33.22
CA GLN A 138 -15.03 4.33 -34.60
C GLN A 138 -15.37 3.15 -35.52
N ARG A 139 -14.67 2.02 -35.37
CA ARG A 139 -14.97 0.78 -36.10
C ARG A 139 -16.41 0.31 -35.84
N ARG A 140 -16.89 0.34 -34.60
CA ARG A 140 -18.28 -0.01 -34.26
C ARG A 140 -19.28 0.90 -34.96
N LYS A 141 -19.02 2.22 -34.97
CA LYS A 141 -19.86 3.20 -35.69
C LYS A 141 -19.91 2.92 -37.18
N ASP A 142 -18.76 2.69 -37.81
CA ASP A 142 -18.66 2.43 -39.25
C ASP A 142 -19.39 1.13 -39.66
N HIS A 143 -19.42 0.14 -38.77
CA HIS A 143 -20.12 -1.15 -38.99
C HIS A 143 -21.55 -1.20 -38.42
N GLY A 144 -22.06 -0.12 -37.83
CA GLY A 144 -23.40 -0.08 -37.23
C GLY A 144 -23.59 -1.03 -36.03
N ILE A 145 -22.52 -1.34 -35.29
CA ILE A 145 -22.56 -2.23 -34.14
C ILE A 145 -22.99 -1.45 -32.90
N THR A 146 -24.26 -1.61 -32.49
CA THR A 146 -24.85 -0.89 -31.33
C THR A 146 -25.19 -1.77 -30.13
N HIS A 147 -25.03 -3.09 -30.26
CA HIS A 147 -25.45 -4.06 -29.23
C HIS A 147 -24.40 -4.29 -28.13
N LEU A 148 -23.18 -3.80 -28.30
CA LEU A 148 -22.10 -3.98 -27.33
C LEU A 148 -22.08 -2.82 -26.34
N PRO A 149 -21.83 -3.09 -25.04
CA PRO A 149 -21.69 -2.03 -24.06
C PRO A 149 -20.45 -1.18 -24.34
N ASP A 150 -20.53 0.08 -23.94
CA ASP A 150 -19.41 1.00 -23.98
C ASP A 150 -18.31 0.59 -22.99
N PRO A 151 -17.04 0.91 -23.30
CA PRO A 151 -15.93 0.65 -22.40
C PRO A 151 -16.04 1.46 -21.11
N LEU A 152 -15.58 0.87 -20.02
CA LEU A 152 -15.38 1.54 -18.73
C LEU A 152 -13.88 1.51 -18.39
N PRO A 153 -13.25 2.66 -18.09
CA PRO A 153 -13.76 4.02 -18.31
C PRO A 153 -13.93 4.37 -19.80
N HIS A 154 -14.84 5.28 -20.16
CA HIS A 154 -14.96 5.71 -21.56
C HIS A 154 -13.71 6.51 -22.00
N PRO A 155 -13.19 6.40 -23.24
CA PRO A 155 -11.98 7.13 -23.66
C PRO A 155 -12.07 8.66 -23.51
N ASP A 156 -13.26 9.25 -23.60
CA ASP A 156 -13.48 10.69 -23.37
C ASP A 156 -13.29 11.13 -21.91
N GLN A 157 -13.46 10.20 -20.97
CA GLN A 157 -13.22 10.43 -19.53
C GLN A 157 -11.72 10.49 -19.22
N VAL A 158 -10.86 9.99 -20.12
CA VAL A 158 -9.41 10.09 -19.99
C VAL A 158 -8.94 11.47 -20.44
N ARG A 159 -8.58 12.30 -19.45
CA ARG A 159 -8.02 13.65 -19.62
C ARG A 159 -6.50 13.59 -19.45
N ILE A 160 -5.78 14.09 -20.45
CA ILE A 160 -4.31 14.08 -20.46
C ILE A 160 -3.85 15.52 -20.63
N ASP A 161 -3.10 16.02 -19.65
CA ASP A 161 -2.45 17.32 -19.73
C ASP A 161 -1.01 17.13 -20.23
N PHE A 162 -0.80 17.47 -21.49
CA PHE A 162 0.50 17.34 -22.15
C PHE A 162 1.55 18.36 -21.65
N LYS A 163 1.15 19.39 -20.90
CA LYS A 163 2.12 20.35 -20.32
C LYS A 163 2.70 19.82 -19.02
N THR A 164 1.88 19.17 -18.20
CA THR A 164 2.27 18.66 -16.88
C THR A 164 2.68 17.19 -16.91
N GLY A 165 2.27 16.43 -17.93
CA GLY A 165 2.50 14.99 -17.99
C GLY A 165 1.60 14.24 -17.01
N GLU A 166 0.40 14.75 -16.74
CA GLU A 166 -0.58 14.12 -15.86
C GLU A 166 -1.75 13.56 -16.68
N ALA A 167 -2.13 12.32 -16.40
CA ALA A 167 -3.37 11.72 -16.90
C ALA A 167 -4.35 11.50 -15.74
N ARG A 168 -5.61 11.88 -15.93
CA ARG A 168 -6.69 11.73 -14.95
C ARG A 168 -7.92 11.13 -15.62
N ILE A 169 -8.66 10.32 -14.88
CA ILE A 169 -9.95 9.77 -15.31
C ILE A 169 -11.04 10.57 -14.61
N GLN A 170 -11.94 11.16 -15.39
CA GLN A 170 -13.11 11.89 -14.91
C GLN A 170 -14.36 11.07 -15.23
N GLY A 171 -14.84 10.29 -14.27
CA GLY A 171 -16.00 9.44 -14.46
C GLY A 171 -15.90 8.10 -13.76
N PRO A 172 -16.95 7.27 -13.90
CA PRO A 172 -16.97 5.91 -13.37
C PRO A 172 -15.85 5.07 -14.01
N MET A 173 -15.02 4.46 -13.17
CA MET A 173 -13.93 3.60 -13.62
C MET A 173 -14.38 2.14 -13.70
N CYS A 174 -15.37 1.77 -12.88
CA CYS A 174 -15.92 0.43 -12.84
C CYS A 174 -17.46 0.41 -12.86
N LYS A 175 -18.03 -0.79 -13.01
CA LYS A 175 -19.49 -0.98 -13.03
C LYS A 175 -20.18 -0.57 -11.74
N GLU A 176 -19.47 -0.66 -10.61
CA GLU A 176 -19.99 -0.24 -9.30
C GLU A 176 -20.13 1.29 -9.27
N ASP A 177 -19.13 2.01 -9.77
CA ASP A 177 -19.18 3.47 -9.90
C ASP A 177 -20.31 3.95 -10.82
N VAL A 178 -20.59 3.21 -11.91
CA VAL A 178 -21.74 3.50 -12.79
C VAL A 178 -23.05 3.39 -12.01
N ALA A 179 -23.23 2.33 -11.22
CA ALA A 179 -24.44 2.14 -10.44
C ALA A 179 -24.59 3.17 -9.31
N GLU A 180 -23.49 3.68 -8.75
CA GLU A 180 -23.52 4.80 -7.81
C GLU A 180 -23.91 6.11 -8.49
N LEU A 181 -23.37 6.38 -9.68
CA LEU A 181 -23.70 7.56 -10.46
C LEU A 181 -25.18 7.55 -10.90
N GLU A 182 -25.70 6.40 -11.34
CA GLU A 182 -27.13 6.23 -11.64
C GLU A 182 -27.99 6.56 -10.42
N LYS A 183 -27.65 6.05 -9.23
CA LYS A 183 -28.37 6.38 -8.00
C LYS A 183 -28.34 7.88 -7.68
N TRP A 184 -27.21 8.55 -7.89
CA TRP A 184 -27.11 10.00 -7.65
C TRP A 184 -27.95 10.79 -8.66
N GLN A 185 -28.00 10.36 -9.91
CA GLN A 185 -28.85 10.96 -10.93
C GLN A 185 -30.34 10.75 -10.62
N ASP A 186 -30.72 9.55 -10.21
CA ASP A 186 -32.09 9.23 -9.79
C ASP A 186 -32.50 10.06 -8.57
N GLN A 187 -31.62 10.15 -7.56
CA GLN A 187 -31.85 10.99 -6.38
C GLN A 187 -31.99 12.46 -6.76
N ARG A 188 -31.14 12.95 -7.67
CA ARG A 188 -31.21 14.32 -8.15
C ARG A 188 -32.53 14.59 -8.89
N ALA A 189 -32.99 13.65 -9.72
CA ALA A 189 -34.27 13.75 -10.42
C ALA A 189 -35.44 13.81 -9.42
N MET A 190 -35.44 12.94 -8.41
CA MET A 190 -36.44 12.93 -7.34
C MET A 190 -36.48 14.27 -6.59
N TRP A 191 -35.32 14.79 -6.15
CA TRP A 191 -35.26 16.10 -5.47
C TRP A 191 -35.71 17.25 -6.38
N GLN A 192 -35.48 17.14 -7.69
CA GLN A 192 -35.93 18.13 -8.65
C GLN A 192 -37.45 18.10 -8.83
N GLU A 193 -38.04 16.91 -8.90
CA GLU A 193 -39.50 16.73 -8.94
C GLU A 193 -40.16 17.25 -7.66
N GLU A 194 -39.64 16.89 -6.48
CA GLU A 194 -40.13 17.42 -5.21
C GLU A 194 -40.05 18.95 -5.15
N LEU A 195 -38.97 19.54 -5.63
CA LEU A 195 -38.82 20.99 -5.68
C LEU A 195 -39.86 21.64 -6.61
N ASP A 196 -40.17 21.01 -7.74
CA ASP A 196 -41.19 21.48 -8.67
C ASP A 196 -42.60 21.34 -8.11
N GLU A 197 -42.88 20.28 -7.33
CA GLU A 197 -44.13 20.11 -6.59
C GLU A 197 -44.30 21.16 -5.49
N ILE A 198 -43.29 21.34 -4.64
CA ILE A 198 -43.30 22.37 -3.59
C ILE A 198 -43.50 23.77 -4.20
N ASN A 199 -42.92 24.04 -5.38
CA ASN A 199 -43.15 25.32 -6.07
C ASN A 199 -44.60 25.48 -6.52
N LYS A 200 -45.24 24.43 -7.04
CA LYS A 200 -46.66 24.47 -7.43
C LYS A 200 -47.57 24.67 -6.21
N ASP A 201 -47.31 23.96 -5.12
CA ASP A 201 -48.10 24.08 -3.90
C ASP A 201 -47.99 25.48 -3.31
N LEU A 202 -46.80 26.08 -3.32
CA LEU A 202 -46.59 27.48 -2.94
C LEU A 202 -47.32 28.50 -3.83
N GLU A 203 -47.74 28.16 -5.04
CA GLU A 203 -48.56 29.05 -5.89
C GLU A 203 -50.04 29.03 -5.49
N THR A 204 -50.55 27.89 -5.02
CA THR A 204 -51.96 27.71 -4.66
C THR A 204 -52.26 27.89 -3.18
N GLU A 205 -51.27 27.66 -2.31
CA GLU A 205 -51.44 27.67 -0.86
C GLU A 205 -51.55 29.09 -0.29
N ARG A 206 -52.58 29.31 0.53
CA ARG A 206 -52.95 30.63 1.08
C ARG A 206 -52.78 30.71 2.60
N ASP A 207 -52.61 29.57 3.27
CA ASP A 207 -52.30 29.54 4.70
C ASP A 207 -50.83 29.92 4.93
N GLU A 208 -50.59 30.94 5.77
CA GLU A 208 -49.24 31.42 6.09
C GLU A 208 -48.39 30.37 6.82
N GLY A 209 -48.99 29.54 7.69
CA GLY A 209 -48.26 28.53 8.46
C GLY A 209 -47.81 27.35 7.60
N ILE A 210 -48.66 26.92 6.66
CA ILE A 210 -48.32 25.86 5.70
C ILE A 210 -47.29 26.38 4.70
N ARG A 211 -47.43 27.65 4.26
CA ARG A 211 -46.48 28.30 3.36
C ARG A 211 -45.08 28.40 3.98
N GLU A 212 -44.95 28.69 5.27
CA GLU A 212 -43.66 28.73 5.97
C GLU A 212 -43.00 27.33 5.97
N LEU A 213 -43.76 26.27 6.26
CA LEU A 213 -43.28 24.89 6.23
C LEU A 213 -42.80 24.46 4.82
N LEU A 214 -43.56 24.80 3.78
CA LEU A 214 -43.17 24.53 2.38
C LEU A 214 -41.91 25.31 1.98
N LEU A 215 -41.67 26.51 2.53
CA LEU A 215 -40.44 27.27 2.28
C LEU A 215 -39.22 26.61 2.91
N ASP A 216 -39.37 26.03 4.11
CA ASP A 216 -38.31 25.26 4.77
C ASP A 216 -37.98 23.97 4.01
N GLU A 217 -39.00 23.23 3.56
CA GLU A 217 -38.84 22.04 2.72
C GLU A 217 -38.16 22.38 1.38
N LYS A 218 -38.56 23.49 0.74
CA LYS A 218 -37.91 24.02 -0.46
C LYS A 218 -36.43 24.34 -0.21
N ALA A 219 -36.10 24.94 0.93
CA ALA A 219 -34.72 25.25 1.28
C ALA A 219 -33.89 23.97 1.48
N HIS A 220 -34.49 22.95 2.08
CA HIS A 220 -33.86 21.63 2.23
C HIS A 220 -33.62 20.94 0.88
N ALA A 221 -34.65 20.86 0.02
CA ALA A 221 -34.54 20.26 -1.31
C ALA A 221 -33.46 20.96 -2.16
N LYS A 222 -33.41 22.29 -2.14
CA LYS A 222 -32.34 23.07 -2.80
C LYS A 222 -30.95 22.75 -2.27
N LYS A 223 -30.81 22.57 -0.95
CA LYS A 223 -29.53 22.20 -0.33
C LYS A 223 -29.08 20.81 -0.78
N MET A 224 -30.00 19.85 -0.85
CA MET A 224 -29.71 18.49 -1.31
C MET A 224 -29.31 18.47 -2.78
N LEU A 225 -30.02 19.19 -3.65
CA LEU A 225 -29.64 19.37 -5.06
C LEU A 225 -28.25 19.99 -5.19
N ALA A 226 -27.95 21.06 -4.46
CA ALA A 226 -26.64 21.70 -4.50
C ALA A 226 -25.48 20.77 -4.04
N LEU A 227 -25.75 19.87 -3.10
CA LEU A 227 -24.77 18.85 -2.69
C LEU A 227 -24.56 17.81 -3.80
N LEU A 228 -25.64 17.33 -4.43
CA LEU A 228 -25.57 16.37 -5.53
C LEU A 228 -24.90 16.96 -6.78
N ASP A 229 -25.23 18.20 -7.16
CA ASP A 229 -24.60 18.92 -8.27
C ASP A 229 -23.09 19.05 -8.04
N ARG A 230 -22.66 19.40 -6.82
CA ARG A 230 -21.24 19.47 -6.48
C ARG A 230 -20.53 18.11 -6.58
N LEU A 231 -21.21 17.03 -6.20
CA LEU A 231 -20.66 15.67 -6.32
C LEU A 231 -20.53 15.23 -7.77
N LEU A 232 -21.53 15.53 -8.61
CA LEU A 232 -21.51 15.25 -10.04
C LEU A 232 -20.42 16.07 -10.76
N GLU A 233 -20.33 17.39 -10.47
CA GLU A 233 -19.30 18.26 -11.04
C GLU A 233 -17.88 17.79 -10.72
N ALA A 234 -17.65 17.26 -9.50
CA ALA A 234 -16.35 16.74 -9.10
C ALA A 234 -15.90 15.52 -9.93
N ILE A 235 -16.85 14.76 -10.47
CA ILE A 235 -16.62 13.59 -11.31
C ILE A 235 -16.74 13.94 -12.81
N GLY A 236 -17.17 15.16 -13.14
CA GLY A 236 -17.28 15.67 -14.51
C GLY A 236 -18.65 15.43 -15.16
N TYR A 237 -19.71 15.35 -14.36
CA TYR A 237 -21.10 15.14 -14.78
C TYR A 237 -22.02 16.28 -14.35
#